data_AF-A0A1F2Z8U7-F1
#
_entry.id   AF-A0A1F2Z8U7-F1
#
_cell.length_a   1.000
_cell.length_b   1.000
_cell.length_c   1.000
_cell.angle_alpha   90.00
_cell.angle_beta   90.00
_cell.angle_gamma   90.00
#
_symmetry.space_group_name_H-M   'P 1'
#
loop_
_entity.id
_entity.type
_entity.pdbx_description
1 polymer ?
#
loop_
_entity_poly.entity_id
_entity_poly.type
_entity_poly.pdbx_seq_one_letter_code
_entity_poly.pdbx_strand_id
1 'polypeptide(L)'
;MFRSKTVFILGAGASHEIGLPIGEGLKEIIAEKLNIQFDWNKQISGDRRIVQAIKNHVIEEFINIDTKPYLDAAQKLSDALPQAISIDNLLDAYRGQKKHEICGKLGIVSSILEAEKSSSIYYAHEQIKMDFKCVRNTWFSGFMKILTENIPHGDIEQIFDNLSIINFNYDRCVEHYLYESLQNYYTIDEKSASHLMNKLNILHPYGCLGNLPWQEHNHLLQVPFGSEKCDILTLSKDIKTFNESIHETSEIGALKSLIENAEIIVFLGFAFHRQNLELIAPENPSKARRVFATAYGISKSDCEVIREELFSMLKQETKTASIEFRNDLTCAGLFSEYWRSLTAGI
;
A
#
# COMPACT_ATOMS: atom_id res chain seq x y z
N MET A 1 21.37 -8.23 6.71
CA MET A 1 20.63 -7.04 7.19
C MET A 1 21.00 -5.80 6.37
N PHE A 2 20.15 -4.78 6.34
CA PHE A 2 20.45 -3.50 5.71
C PHE A 2 21.52 -2.74 6.52
N ARG A 3 22.63 -2.36 5.87
CA ARG A 3 23.77 -1.67 6.51
C ARG A 3 23.70 -0.14 6.42
N SER A 4 22.91 0.35 5.48
CA SER A 4 22.69 1.76 5.19
C SER A 4 21.21 2.10 5.37
N LYS A 5 20.90 3.36 5.68
CA LYS A 5 19.50 3.81 5.85
C LYS A 5 18.73 3.61 4.56
N THR A 6 17.86 2.61 4.55
CA THR A 6 17.17 2.12 3.36
C THR A 6 15.68 2.40 3.48
N VAL A 7 15.12 3.07 2.48
CA VAL A 7 13.68 3.31 2.37
C VAL A 7 13.13 2.53 1.19
N PHE A 8 12.13 1.69 1.45
CA PHE A 8 11.35 1.04 0.41
C PHE A 8 10.10 1.84 0.12
N ILE A 9 9.78 2.03 -1.15
CA ILE A 9 8.58 2.71 -1.63
C ILE A 9 7.78 1.68 -2.42
N LEU A 10 6.65 1.27 -1.86
CA LEU A 10 5.83 0.20 -2.42
C LEU A 10 4.66 0.79 -3.19
N GLY A 11 4.44 0.28 -4.40
CA GLY A 11 3.20 0.49 -5.16
C GLY A 11 2.51 -0.84 -5.47
N ALA A 12 1.42 -0.78 -6.24
CA ALA A 12 0.51 -1.91 -6.40
C ALA A 12 1.20 -3.16 -6.98
N GLY A 13 2.24 -2.98 -7.80
CA GLY A 13 3.02 -4.09 -8.36
C GLY A 13 3.78 -4.89 -7.29
N ALA A 14 4.03 -4.35 -6.10
CA ALA A 14 4.69 -5.08 -5.01
C ALA A 14 3.80 -6.20 -4.45
N SER A 15 2.48 -5.98 -4.39
CA SER A 15 1.51 -6.98 -3.93
C SER A 15 1.03 -7.91 -5.06
N HIS A 16 1.40 -7.62 -6.31
CA HIS A 16 0.97 -8.43 -7.46
C HIS A 16 1.52 -9.85 -7.44
N GLU A 17 2.76 -10.05 -6.99
CA GLU A 17 3.40 -11.37 -6.94
C GLU A 17 2.72 -12.35 -5.96
N ILE A 18 1.84 -11.85 -5.09
CA ILE A 18 1.00 -12.65 -4.18
C ILE A 18 -0.49 -12.62 -4.56
N GLY A 19 -0.81 -12.11 -5.76
CA GLY A 19 -2.14 -12.19 -6.36
C GLY A 19 -3.03 -10.97 -6.21
N LEU A 20 -2.53 -9.84 -5.68
CA LEU A 20 -3.34 -8.61 -5.62
C LEU A 20 -3.44 -7.94 -7.01
N PRO A 21 -4.56 -7.25 -7.29
CA PRO A 21 -4.72 -6.53 -8.55
C PRO A 21 -3.80 -5.31 -8.62
N ILE A 22 -3.34 -5.00 -9.83
CA ILE A 22 -2.60 -3.76 -10.14
C ILE A 22 -3.53 -2.76 -10.83
N GLY A 23 -3.21 -1.46 -10.74
CA GLY A 23 -3.79 -0.33 -11.48
C GLY A 23 -5.13 -0.60 -12.19
N GLU A 24 -5.08 -1.06 -13.45
CA GLU A 24 -6.26 -1.38 -14.27
C GLU A 24 -7.20 -2.40 -13.62
N GLY A 25 -6.68 -3.54 -13.16
CA GLY A 25 -7.50 -4.57 -12.50
C GLY A 25 -8.17 -4.07 -11.22
N LEU A 26 -7.51 -3.19 -10.46
CA LEU A 26 -8.14 -2.60 -9.26
C LEU A 26 -9.27 -1.64 -9.66
N LYS A 27 -9.07 -0.81 -10.69
CA LYS A 27 -10.12 0.09 -11.20
C LYS A 27 -11.32 -0.70 -11.72
N GLU A 28 -11.10 -1.79 -12.44
CA GLU A 28 -12.17 -2.68 -12.94
C GLU A 28 -13.00 -3.25 -11.78
N ILE A 29 -12.33 -3.83 -10.76
CA ILE A 29 -13.02 -4.39 -9.58
C ILE A 29 -13.82 -3.31 -8.84
N ILE A 30 -13.26 -2.11 -8.65
CA ILE A 30 -13.97 -1.01 -7.99
C ILE A 30 -15.17 -0.57 -8.85
N ALA A 31 -15.00 -0.43 -10.16
CA ALA A 31 -16.06 -0.03 -11.07
C ALA A 31 -17.24 -1.01 -11.02
N GLU A 32 -16.98 -2.30 -11.07
CA GLU A 32 -18.01 -3.34 -10.95
C GLU A 32 -18.74 -3.28 -9.60
N LYS A 33 -18.01 -3.06 -8.50
CA LYS A 33 -18.60 -2.94 -7.16
C LYS A 33 -19.48 -1.70 -7.00
N LEU A 34 -19.13 -0.60 -7.68
CA LEU A 34 -19.88 0.65 -7.66
C LEU A 34 -21.02 0.71 -8.68
N ASN A 35 -21.07 -0.22 -9.65
CA ASN A 35 -22.18 -0.37 -10.60
C ASN A 35 -23.41 -0.98 -9.91
N ILE A 36 -24.10 -0.19 -9.10
CA ILE A 36 -25.21 -0.63 -8.24
C ILE A 36 -26.53 -0.42 -8.97
N GLN A 37 -27.21 -1.52 -9.32
CA GLN A 37 -28.52 -1.50 -9.96
C GLN A 37 -29.54 -2.28 -9.14
N PHE A 38 -30.80 -1.86 -9.26
CA PHE A 38 -31.94 -2.46 -8.58
C PHE A 38 -33.00 -2.88 -9.60
N ASP A 39 -33.54 -4.08 -9.41
CA ASP A 39 -34.81 -4.50 -10.00
C ASP A 39 -35.87 -4.39 -8.91
N TRP A 40 -36.73 -3.39 -9.02
CA TRP A 40 -37.62 -2.94 -7.95
C TRP A 40 -36.84 -2.65 -6.65
N ASN A 41 -36.99 -3.48 -5.62
CA ASN A 41 -36.31 -3.33 -4.33
C ASN A 41 -35.14 -4.32 -4.15
N LYS A 42 -34.85 -5.14 -5.16
CA LYS A 42 -33.79 -6.15 -5.10
C LYS A 42 -32.56 -5.63 -5.82
N GLN A 43 -31.44 -5.54 -5.10
CA GLN A 43 -30.14 -5.22 -5.72
C GLN A 43 -29.71 -6.39 -6.63
N ILE A 44 -29.48 -6.09 -7.91
CA ILE A 44 -29.09 -7.06 -8.94
C ILE A 44 -27.62 -6.95 -9.35
N SER A 45 -26.95 -5.83 -9.08
CA SER A 45 -25.52 -5.62 -9.36
C SER A 45 -24.84 -4.76 -8.28
N GLY A 46 -23.51 -4.66 -8.35
CA GLY A 46 -22.70 -3.93 -7.38
C GLY A 46 -22.56 -4.65 -6.04
N ASP A 47 -21.75 -4.11 -5.15
CA ASP A 47 -21.50 -4.70 -3.84
C ASP A 47 -22.62 -4.33 -2.84
N ARG A 48 -23.24 -5.34 -2.24
CA ARG A 48 -24.28 -5.17 -1.22
C ARG A 48 -23.75 -4.49 0.05
N ARG A 49 -22.48 -4.71 0.39
CA ARG A 49 -21.83 -4.09 1.56
C ARG A 49 -21.75 -2.58 1.38
N ILE A 50 -21.46 -2.10 0.17
CA ILE A 50 -21.41 -0.66 -0.14
C ILE A 50 -22.79 -0.02 0.02
N VAL A 51 -23.84 -0.67 -0.50
CA VAL A 51 -25.22 -0.18 -0.31
C VAL A 51 -25.60 -0.12 1.17
N GLN A 52 -25.23 -1.14 1.95
CA GLN A 52 -25.49 -1.15 3.38
C GLN A 52 -24.72 -0.04 4.12
N ALA A 53 -23.45 0.17 3.77
CA ALA A 53 -22.62 1.24 4.32
C ALA A 53 -23.19 2.64 4.01
N ILE A 54 -23.65 2.87 2.78
CA ILE A 54 -24.32 4.12 2.38
C ILE A 54 -25.58 4.34 3.23
N LYS A 55 -26.41 3.30 3.43
CA LYS A 55 -27.61 3.39 4.28
C LYS A 55 -27.25 3.78 5.71
N ASN A 56 -26.25 3.12 6.29
CA ASN A 56 -25.79 3.41 7.65
C ASN A 56 -25.30 4.86 7.77
N HIS A 57 -24.47 5.31 6.82
CA HIS A 57 -23.95 6.67 6.78
C HIS A 57 -25.07 7.74 6.72
N VAL A 58 -26.08 7.53 5.87
CA VAL A 58 -27.19 8.48 5.75
C VAL A 58 -28.05 8.51 7.02
N ILE A 59 -28.23 7.36 7.69
CA ILE A 59 -28.96 7.27 8.96
C ILE A 59 -28.19 8.01 10.08
N GLU A 60 -26.86 7.92 10.10
CA GLU A 60 -26.01 8.60 11.08
C GLU A 60 -26.01 10.11 10.91
N GLU A 61 -26.02 10.61 9.67
CA GLU A 61 -25.83 12.05 9.39
C GLU A 61 -27.13 12.86 9.22
N PHE A 62 -28.25 12.24 8.86
CA PHE A 62 -29.43 12.98 8.41
C PHE A 62 -30.76 12.52 9.05
N ILE A 63 -31.65 13.49 9.26
CA ILE A 63 -33.04 13.26 9.70
C ILE A 63 -33.91 12.71 8.54
N ASN A 64 -33.56 13.04 7.29
CA ASN A 64 -34.25 12.54 6.10
C ASN A 64 -33.35 11.55 5.34
N ILE A 65 -33.79 10.30 5.25
CA ILE A 65 -33.00 9.20 4.71
C ILE A 65 -33.14 9.18 3.18
N ASP A 66 -32.20 9.81 2.47
CA ASP A 66 -32.10 9.72 1.00
C ASP A 66 -30.72 9.21 0.56
N THR A 67 -30.69 7.96 0.10
CA THR A 67 -29.46 7.31 -0.41
C THR A 67 -29.23 7.57 -1.89
N LYS A 68 -30.21 8.12 -2.62
CA LYS A 68 -30.13 8.30 -4.08
C LYS A 68 -28.91 9.13 -4.51
N PRO A 69 -28.55 10.25 -3.85
CA PRO A 69 -27.38 11.03 -4.25
C PRO A 69 -26.04 10.28 -4.14
N TYR A 70 -25.95 9.29 -3.25
CA TYR A 70 -24.76 8.44 -3.11
C TYR A 70 -24.75 7.35 -4.18
N LEU A 71 -25.91 6.76 -4.50
CA LEU A 71 -26.02 5.79 -5.59
C LEU A 71 -25.69 6.44 -6.95
N ASP A 72 -26.17 7.67 -7.19
CA ASP A 72 -25.83 8.45 -8.38
C ASP A 72 -24.31 8.75 -8.45
N ALA A 73 -23.67 9.02 -7.30
CA ALA A 73 -22.23 9.25 -7.23
C ALA A 73 -21.44 7.95 -7.49
N ALA A 74 -21.87 6.81 -6.94
CA ALA A 74 -21.28 5.51 -7.20
C ALA A 74 -21.36 5.14 -8.68
N GLN A 75 -22.51 5.35 -9.33
CA GLN A 75 -22.66 5.09 -10.76
C GLN A 75 -21.71 5.96 -11.60
N LYS A 76 -21.61 7.27 -11.31
CA LYS A 76 -20.69 8.17 -12.01
C LYS A 76 -19.23 7.73 -11.88
N LEU A 77 -18.82 7.29 -10.69
CA LEU A 77 -17.48 6.75 -10.48
C LEU A 77 -17.26 5.46 -11.27
N SER A 78 -18.23 4.54 -11.24
CA SER A 78 -18.20 3.31 -12.03
C SER A 78 -18.00 3.59 -13.52
N ASP A 79 -18.75 4.54 -14.08
CA ASP A 79 -18.67 4.91 -15.50
C ASP A 79 -17.35 5.62 -15.86
N ALA A 80 -16.76 6.36 -14.92
CA ALA A 80 -15.54 7.15 -15.13
C ALA A 80 -14.24 6.34 -14.93
N LEU A 81 -14.25 5.31 -14.06
CA LEU A 81 -13.06 4.52 -13.70
C LEU A 81 -12.31 3.91 -14.90
N PRO A 82 -12.98 3.37 -15.94
CA PRO A 82 -12.28 2.85 -17.12
C PRO A 82 -11.41 3.90 -17.84
N GLN A 83 -11.70 5.18 -17.68
CA GLN A 83 -10.98 6.30 -18.32
C GLN A 83 -9.95 6.95 -17.39
N ALA A 84 -9.96 6.63 -16.10
CA ALA A 84 -9.09 7.24 -15.10
C ALA A 84 -7.68 6.64 -15.13
N ILE A 85 -6.66 7.41 -14.75
CA ILE A 85 -5.28 6.91 -14.59
C ILE A 85 -5.19 5.94 -13.39
N SER A 86 -5.81 6.32 -12.27
CA SER A 86 -5.92 5.54 -11.04
C SER A 86 -7.18 5.95 -10.28
N ILE A 87 -7.56 5.18 -9.26
CA ILE A 87 -8.65 5.58 -8.36
C ILE A 87 -8.33 6.88 -7.62
N ASP A 88 -7.08 7.08 -7.17
CA ASP A 88 -6.66 8.31 -6.49
C ASP A 88 -6.81 9.54 -7.38
N ASN A 89 -6.37 9.43 -8.64
CA ASN A 89 -6.47 10.52 -9.61
C ASN A 89 -7.93 10.88 -9.90
N LEU A 90 -8.81 9.87 -9.98
CA LEU A 90 -10.24 10.09 -10.15
C LEU A 90 -10.86 10.78 -8.94
N LEU A 91 -10.55 10.29 -7.73
CA LEU A 91 -11.05 10.89 -6.49
C LEU A 91 -10.60 12.35 -6.34
N ASP A 92 -9.36 12.66 -6.72
CA ASP A 92 -8.86 14.03 -6.74
C ASP A 92 -9.59 14.93 -7.75
N ALA A 93 -9.98 14.39 -8.92
CA ALA A 93 -10.82 15.11 -9.88
C ALA A 93 -12.23 15.42 -9.32
N TYR A 94 -12.70 14.64 -8.35
CA TYR A 94 -13.96 14.85 -7.62
C TYR A 94 -13.79 15.59 -6.28
N ARG A 95 -12.63 16.22 -6.03
CA ARG A 95 -12.32 16.91 -4.76
C ARG A 95 -13.45 17.85 -4.32
N GLY A 96 -13.85 17.72 -3.06
CA GLY A 96 -14.92 18.50 -2.43
C GLY A 96 -16.33 17.92 -2.69
N GLN A 97 -16.45 16.90 -3.55
CA GLN A 97 -17.71 16.18 -3.76
C GLN A 97 -17.80 14.99 -2.81
N LYS A 98 -18.09 15.26 -1.53
CA LYS A 98 -18.10 14.28 -0.42
C LYS A 98 -18.75 12.93 -0.73
N LYS A 99 -19.84 12.92 -1.50
CA LYS A 99 -20.55 11.68 -1.89
C LYS A 99 -19.71 10.77 -2.78
N HIS A 100 -18.97 11.35 -3.73
CA HIS A 100 -18.06 10.60 -4.60
C HIS A 100 -16.86 10.11 -3.78
N GLU A 101 -16.29 10.95 -2.91
CA GLU A 101 -15.20 10.56 -2.01
C GLU A 101 -15.60 9.35 -1.15
N ILE A 102 -16.75 9.40 -0.49
CA ILE A 102 -17.27 8.29 0.32
C ILE A 102 -17.47 7.03 -0.53
N CYS A 103 -18.15 7.13 -1.67
CA CYS A 103 -18.41 5.97 -2.52
C CYS A 103 -17.12 5.33 -3.05
N GLY A 104 -16.16 6.15 -3.50
CA GLY A 104 -14.87 5.63 -3.98
C GLY A 104 -14.06 4.98 -2.87
N LYS A 105 -14.01 5.57 -1.66
CA LYS A 105 -13.35 4.97 -0.49
C LYS A 105 -14.00 3.64 -0.09
N LEU A 106 -15.32 3.54 -0.09
CA LEU A 106 -16.04 2.27 0.12
C LEU A 106 -15.69 1.22 -0.95
N GLY A 107 -15.57 1.66 -2.20
CA GLY A 107 -15.13 0.83 -3.32
C GLY A 107 -13.71 0.28 -3.11
N ILE A 108 -12.76 1.14 -2.73
CA ILE A 108 -11.38 0.74 -2.38
C ILE A 108 -11.40 -0.28 -1.25
N VAL A 109 -12.03 0.04 -0.11
CA VAL A 109 -12.03 -0.83 1.07
C VAL A 109 -12.60 -2.21 0.74
N SER A 110 -13.75 -2.25 0.07
CA SER A 110 -14.39 -3.50 -0.34
C SER A 110 -13.50 -4.36 -1.25
N SER A 111 -12.80 -3.71 -2.20
CA SER A 111 -11.93 -4.37 -3.18
C SER A 111 -10.68 -4.93 -2.54
N ILE A 112 -10.01 -4.15 -1.69
CA ILE A 112 -8.75 -4.55 -1.10
C ILE A 112 -8.96 -5.64 -0.05
N LEU A 113 -10.06 -5.63 0.72
CA LEU A 113 -10.38 -6.73 1.65
C LEU A 113 -10.56 -8.07 0.91
N GLU A 114 -11.23 -8.03 -0.25
CA GLU A 114 -11.41 -9.22 -1.08
C GLU A 114 -10.09 -9.68 -1.72
N ALA A 115 -9.24 -8.74 -2.13
CA ALA A 115 -7.92 -9.02 -2.67
C ALA A 115 -6.97 -9.61 -1.60
N GLU A 116 -6.97 -9.08 -0.38
CA GLU A 116 -6.24 -9.66 0.76
C GLU A 116 -6.71 -11.09 1.00
N LYS A 117 -8.02 -11.33 1.06
CA LYS A 117 -8.60 -12.67 1.25
C LYS A 117 -8.22 -13.65 0.14
N SER A 118 -8.12 -13.16 -1.10
CA SER A 118 -7.80 -13.99 -2.27
C SER A 118 -6.30 -14.15 -2.50
N SER A 119 -5.46 -13.44 -1.73
CA SER A 119 -4.01 -13.48 -1.87
C SER A 119 -3.43 -14.82 -1.43
N SER A 120 -2.23 -15.13 -1.92
CA SER A 120 -1.55 -16.37 -1.56
C SER A 120 -1.11 -16.42 -0.09
N ILE A 121 -1.04 -15.28 0.59
CA ILE A 121 -0.62 -15.14 2.00
C ILE A 121 -1.80 -15.15 2.98
N TYR A 122 -3.04 -15.19 2.48
CA TYR A 122 -4.21 -15.41 3.30
C TYR A 122 -4.28 -16.85 3.79
N TYR A 123 -4.68 -17.03 5.04
CA TYR A 123 -5.02 -18.31 5.61
C TYR A 123 -6.23 -18.16 6.52
N ALA A 124 -7.14 -19.14 6.48
CA ALA A 124 -8.33 -19.13 7.32
C ALA A 124 -7.95 -19.33 8.80
N HIS A 125 -8.80 -18.91 9.73
CA HIS A 125 -8.55 -19.06 11.18
C HIS A 125 -8.36 -20.52 11.62
N GLU A 126 -8.84 -21.48 10.82
CA GLU A 126 -8.64 -22.92 11.05
C GLU A 126 -7.19 -23.37 10.76
N GLN A 127 -6.48 -22.62 9.90
CA GLN A 127 -5.06 -22.77 9.67
C GLN A 127 -4.31 -21.98 10.73
N ILE A 128 -3.45 -22.66 11.49
CA ILE A 128 -2.73 -22.04 12.61
C ILE A 128 -1.70 -21.01 12.11
N LYS A 129 -1.12 -21.21 10.90
CA LYS A 129 -0.03 -20.39 10.35
C LYS A 129 -0.07 -20.30 8.83
N MET A 130 0.52 -19.25 8.29
CA MET A 130 0.76 -19.06 6.84
C MET A 130 1.69 -20.13 6.24
N ASP A 131 1.41 -20.61 5.02
CA ASP A 131 2.34 -21.47 4.26
C ASP A 131 3.39 -20.63 3.50
N PHE A 132 4.60 -20.53 4.05
CA PHE A 132 5.72 -19.80 3.43
C PHE A 132 6.18 -20.32 2.06
N LYS A 133 5.69 -21.47 1.59
CA LYS A 133 5.99 -21.94 0.23
C LYS A 133 5.35 -21.03 -0.83
N CYS A 134 4.23 -20.38 -0.52
CA CYS A 134 3.51 -19.52 -1.46
C CYS A 134 4.32 -18.28 -1.88
N VAL A 135 5.18 -17.77 -0.99
CA VAL A 135 6.01 -16.57 -1.23
C VAL A 135 7.42 -16.89 -1.74
N ARG A 136 7.76 -18.17 -1.97
CA ARG A 136 9.15 -18.57 -2.27
C ARG A 136 9.75 -17.82 -3.46
N ASN A 137 8.92 -17.56 -4.47
CA ASN A 137 9.32 -16.93 -5.73
C ASN A 137 8.94 -15.45 -5.80
N THR A 138 8.60 -14.83 -4.67
CA THR A 138 8.22 -13.42 -4.58
C THR A 138 9.31 -12.62 -3.87
N TRP A 139 9.25 -11.30 -4.02
CA TRP A 139 10.20 -10.39 -3.38
C TRP A 139 10.16 -10.48 -1.85
N PHE A 140 9.01 -10.86 -1.26
CA PHE A 140 8.87 -11.10 0.18
C PHE A 140 9.92 -12.09 0.70
N SER A 141 10.17 -13.20 0.00
CA SER A 141 11.22 -14.15 0.39
C SER A 141 12.61 -13.55 0.29
N GLY A 142 12.90 -12.79 -0.77
CA GLY A 142 14.17 -12.09 -0.92
C GLY A 142 14.39 -11.07 0.19
N PHE A 143 13.37 -10.28 0.50
CA PHE A 143 13.38 -9.27 1.54
C PHE A 143 13.63 -9.88 2.92
N MET A 144 12.90 -10.94 3.29
CA MET A 144 13.10 -11.59 4.59
C MET A 144 14.51 -12.17 4.73
N LYS A 145 15.05 -12.81 3.68
CA LYS A 145 16.43 -13.31 3.73
C LYS A 145 17.43 -12.17 3.94
N ILE A 146 17.26 -11.02 3.29
CA ILE A 146 18.14 -9.84 3.50
C ILE A 146 18.02 -9.36 4.94
N LEU A 147 16.79 -9.23 5.41
CA LEU A 147 16.47 -8.72 6.73
C LEU A 147 17.13 -9.55 7.82
N THR A 148 17.06 -10.88 7.72
CA THR A 148 17.62 -11.82 8.70
C THR A 148 19.09 -12.17 8.50
N GLU A 149 19.71 -11.75 7.40
CA GLU A 149 21.11 -12.10 7.10
C GLU A 149 22.05 -11.57 8.20
N ASN A 150 22.75 -12.50 8.87
CA ASN A 150 23.68 -12.27 9.98
C ASN A 150 23.06 -11.65 11.25
N ILE A 151 21.75 -11.83 11.48
CA ILE A 151 21.11 -11.44 12.74
C ILE A 151 20.82 -12.71 13.56
N PRO A 152 21.57 -12.98 14.64
CA PRO A 152 21.24 -14.08 15.55
C PRO A 152 20.02 -13.73 16.40
N HIS A 153 19.39 -14.75 17.00
CA HIS A 153 18.23 -14.57 17.87
C HIS A 153 18.47 -13.54 19.01
N GLY A 154 19.70 -13.44 19.53
CA GLY A 154 20.04 -12.48 20.60
C GLY A 154 19.98 -11.00 20.18
N ASP A 155 20.06 -10.71 18.87
CA ASP A 155 20.17 -9.35 18.33
C ASP A 155 18.93 -8.93 17.51
N ILE A 156 17.84 -9.71 17.55
CA ILE A 156 16.61 -9.47 16.75
C ILE A 156 15.98 -8.10 17.01
N GLU A 157 16.26 -7.49 18.16
CA GLU A 157 15.79 -6.17 18.55
C GLU A 157 16.24 -5.05 17.58
N GLN A 158 17.31 -5.29 16.81
CA GLN A 158 17.92 -4.36 15.86
C GLN A 158 17.51 -4.62 14.39
N ILE A 159 16.61 -5.59 14.15
CA ILE A 159 16.30 -6.10 12.80
C ILE A 159 15.82 -5.02 11.82
N PHE A 160 15.23 -3.93 12.33
CA PHE A 160 14.65 -2.84 11.54
C PHE A 160 15.42 -1.52 11.61
N ASP A 161 16.57 -1.43 12.29
CA ASP A 161 17.25 -0.16 12.61
C ASP A 161 17.55 0.73 11.39
N ASN A 162 17.80 0.13 10.24
CA ASN A 162 18.13 0.83 8.98
C ASN A 162 17.03 0.73 7.93
N LEU A 163 15.81 0.38 8.31
CA LEU A 163 14.72 0.10 7.39
C LEU A 163 13.51 0.99 7.68
N SER A 164 12.98 1.61 6.63
CA SER A 164 11.65 2.21 6.67
C SER A 164 10.91 1.91 5.37
N ILE A 165 9.59 1.95 5.43
CA ILE A 165 8.72 1.64 4.30
C ILE A 165 7.72 2.80 4.11
N ILE A 166 7.57 3.25 2.87
CA ILE A 166 6.47 4.10 2.42
C ILE A 166 5.59 3.22 1.54
N ASN A 167 4.41 2.86 2.02
CA ASN A 167 3.49 1.98 1.31
C ASN A 167 2.35 2.80 0.72
N PHE A 168 2.30 2.92 -0.61
CA PHE A 168 1.19 3.58 -1.31
C PHE A 168 0.01 2.65 -1.56
N ASN A 169 0.12 1.37 -1.21
CA ASN A 169 -0.99 0.43 -1.30
C ASN A 169 -1.87 0.55 -0.06
N TYR A 170 -3.17 0.38 -0.26
CA TYR A 170 -4.13 0.32 0.85
C TYR A 170 -4.12 -1.03 1.59
N ASP A 171 -3.46 -2.04 1.02
CA ASP A 171 -3.37 -3.39 1.57
C ASP A 171 -2.36 -3.48 2.73
N ARG A 172 -2.50 -4.51 3.56
CA ARG A 172 -1.65 -4.75 4.74
C ARG A 172 -0.72 -5.94 4.53
N CYS A 173 -0.37 -6.25 3.28
CA CYS A 173 0.32 -7.49 2.93
C CYS A 173 1.72 -7.55 3.51
N VAL A 174 2.46 -6.44 3.52
CA VAL A 174 3.83 -6.40 4.03
C VAL A 174 3.86 -6.56 5.55
N GLU A 175 2.92 -5.91 6.25
CA GLU A 175 2.74 -6.02 7.69
C GLU A 175 2.38 -7.44 8.09
N HIS A 176 1.36 -8.02 7.44
CA HIS A 176 0.90 -9.38 7.67
C HIS A 176 2.02 -10.40 7.41
N TYR A 177 2.71 -10.27 6.28
CA TYR A 177 3.82 -11.16 5.92
C TYR A 177 4.97 -11.11 6.93
N LEU A 178 5.41 -9.90 7.32
CA LEU A 178 6.55 -9.74 8.22
C LEU A 178 6.24 -10.24 9.63
N TYR A 179 5.04 -9.96 10.13
CA TYR A 179 4.58 -10.47 11.42
C TYR A 179 4.63 -12.01 11.47
N GLU A 180 4.08 -12.67 10.46
CA GLU A 180 4.11 -14.14 10.36
C GLU A 180 5.55 -14.66 10.19
N SER A 181 6.35 -13.99 9.36
CA SER A 181 7.73 -14.39 9.07
C SER A 181 8.65 -14.33 10.28
N LEU A 182 8.51 -13.30 11.13
CA LEU A 182 9.31 -13.15 12.34
C LEU A 182 9.03 -14.28 13.34
N GLN A 183 7.74 -14.56 13.59
CA GLN A 183 7.32 -15.68 14.45
C GLN A 183 7.87 -17.01 13.94
N ASN A 184 7.78 -17.25 12.63
CA ASN A 184 8.24 -18.51 12.04
C ASN A 184 9.77 -18.63 12.03
N TYR A 185 10.49 -17.59 11.63
CA TYR A 185 11.95 -17.65 11.43
C TYR A 185 12.71 -17.68 12.76
N TYR A 186 12.31 -16.84 13.72
CA TYR A 186 12.97 -16.77 15.03
C TYR A 186 12.28 -17.61 16.10
N THR A 187 11.12 -18.23 15.82
CA THR A 187 10.34 -19.02 16.79
C THR A 187 9.94 -18.19 18.01
N ILE A 188 9.53 -16.94 17.78
CA ILE A 188 9.07 -16.02 18.82
C ILE A 188 7.54 -15.99 18.92
N ASP A 189 7.02 -15.56 20.07
CA ASP A 189 5.58 -15.45 20.30
C ASP A 189 4.96 -14.20 19.67
N GLU A 190 3.62 -14.16 19.63
CA GLU A 190 2.85 -13.06 19.07
C GLU A 190 3.22 -11.70 19.68
N LYS A 191 3.47 -11.66 20.99
CA LYS A 191 3.82 -10.42 21.72
C LYS A 191 5.17 -9.89 21.29
N SER A 192 6.16 -10.77 21.16
CA SER A 192 7.51 -10.40 20.71
C SER A 192 7.50 -9.97 19.24
N ALA A 193 6.73 -10.66 18.39
CA ALA A 193 6.57 -10.27 16.98
C ALA A 193 5.88 -8.91 16.83
N SER A 194 4.78 -8.66 17.57
CA SER A 194 4.14 -7.34 17.62
C SER A 194 5.10 -6.26 18.13
N HIS A 195 5.89 -6.56 19.17
CA HIS A 195 6.88 -5.62 19.70
C HIS A 195 7.92 -5.23 18.64
N LEU A 196 8.46 -6.20 17.90
CA LEU A 196 9.41 -5.94 16.82
C LEU A 196 8.75 -5.16 15.67
N MET A 197 7.54 -5.54 15.26
CA MET A 197 6.82 -4.85 14.19
C MET A 197 6.57 -3.37 14.53
N ASN A 198 6.32 -3.03 15.79
CA ASN A 198 6.16 -1.63 16.24
C ASN A 198 7.44 -0.79 16.11
N LYS A 199 8.61 -1.42 15.93
CA LYS A 199 9.86 -0.70 15.63
C LYS A 199 10.04 -0.37 14.15
N LEU A 200 9.36 -1.10 13.27
CA LEU A 200 9.43 -0.86 11.84
C LEU A 200 8.58 0.36 11.50
N ASN A 201 9.22 1.40 10.96
CA ASN A 201 8.53 2.60 10.51
C ASN A 201 7.89 2.36 9.13
N ILE A 202 6.56 2.19 9.09
CA ILE A 202 5.76 2.06 7.87
C ILE A 202 4.80 3.25 7.79
N LEU A 203 4.94 4.07 6.74
CA LEU A 203 4.06 5.20 6.47
C LEU A 203 3.15 4.89 5.30
N HIS A 204 1.86 5.21 5.43
CA HIS A 204 0.83 4.97 4.43
C HIS A 204 0.25 6.31 3.94
N PRO A 205 0.78 6.91 2.86
CA PRO A 205 0.39 8.25 2.45
C PRO A 205 -1.12 8.39 2.16
N TYR A 206 -1.76 7.33 1.67
CA TYR A 206 -3.20 7.28 1.38
C TYR A 206 -4.01 6.49 2.42
N GLY A 207 -3.41 6.20 3.58
CA GLY A 207 -3.99 5.32 4.58
C GLY A 207 -4.00 3.85 4.17
N CYS A 208 -4.55 3.01 5.04
CA CYS A 208 -4.61 1.55 4.84
C CYS A 208 -5.91 0.97 5.39
N LEU A 209 -6.13 -0.33 5.16
CA LEU A 209 -7.29 -1.08 5.65
C LEU A 209 -7.33 -1.31 7.18
N GLY A 210 -7.27 -0.25 7.99
CA GLY A 210 -7.33 -0.33 9.45
C GLY A 210 -6.31 -1.30 10.08
N ASN A 211 -6.38 -1.47 11.40
CA ASN A 211 -5.36 -2.24 12.12
C ASN A 211 -5.59 -3.75 12.06
N LEU A 212 -4.52 -4.51 11.83
CA LEU A 212 -4.49 -5.96 12.03
C LEU A 212 -4.67 -6.29 13.53
N PRO A 213 -5.16 -7.51 13.87
CA PRO A 213 -5.45 -7.88 15.26
C PRO A 213 -4.26 -7.74 16.23
N TRP A 214 -3.03 -7.81 15.72
CA TRP A 214 -1.80 -7.74 16.51
C TRP A 214 -1.26 -6.31 16.70
N GLN A 215 -1.80 -5.30 16.00
CA GLN A 215 -1.31 -3.91 16.00
C GLN A 215 -1.86 -3.07 17.16
N GLU A 216 -3.05 -3.38 17.68
CA GLU A 216 -3.69 -2.61 18.75
C GLU A 216 -4.13 -3.47 19.94
N HIS A 217 -4.42 -2.83 21.06
CA HIS A 217 -5.06 -3.48 22.21
C HIS A 217 -6.59 -3.26 22.23
N ASN A 218 -7.12 -2.37 21.39
CA ASN A 218 -8.55 -2.11 21.30
C ASN A 218 -9.20 -3.01 20.23
N HIS A 219 -9.78 -4.12 20.67
CA HIS A 219 -10.41 -5.11 19.79
C HIS A 219 -11.57 -4.58 18.93
N LEU A 220 -12.14 -3.41 19.23
CA LEU A 220 -13.28 -2.86 18.49
C LEU A 220 -12.93 -2.26 17.12
N LEU A 221 -11.65 -1.97 16.88
CA LEU A 221 -11.15 -1.38 15.63
C LEU A 221 -10.28 -2.33 14.80
N GLN A 222 -10.15 -3.58 15.24
CA GLN A 222 -9.30 -4.58 14.59
C GLN A 222 -10.04 -5.31 13.47
N VAL A 223 -9.37 -5.46 12.34
CA VAL A 223 -9.90 -6.19 11.19
C VAL A 223 -8.92 -7.27 10.78
N PRO A 224 -9.25 -8.57 10.95
CA PRO A 224 -8.41 -9.66 10.46
C PRO A 224 -8.09 -9.48 8.97
N PHE A 225 -6.89 -9.90 8.57
CA PHE A 225 -6.44 -9.86 7.18
C PHE A 225 -7.45 -10.59 6.27
N GLY A 226 -7.96 -9.90 5.23
CA GLY A 226 -8.98 -10.47 4.34
C GLY A 226 -10.35 -10.75 4.99
N SER A 227 -10.73 -10.07 6.09
CA SER A 227 -12.01 -10.29 6.74
C SER A 227 -13.21 -9.78 5.92
N GLU A 228 -14.23 -10.63 5.77
CA GLU A 228 -15.53 -10.25 5.19
C GLU A 228 -16.51 -9.66 6.22
N LYS A 229 -16.24 -9.88 7.52
CA LYS A 229 -17.10 -9.46 8.62
C LYS A 229 -16.51 -8.21 9.26
N CYS A 230 -16.68 -7.07 8.60
CA CYS A 230 -16.16 -5.79 9.06
C CYS A 230 -17.11 -4.65 8.67
N ASP A 231 -16.98 -3.53 9.37
CA ASP A 231 -17.67 -2.30 9.04
C ASP A 231 -16.86 -1.48 8.04
N ILE A 232 -17.14 -1.68 6.76
CA ILE A 232 -16.43 -0.99 5.69
C ILE A 232 -16.65 0.53 5.70
N LEU A 233 -17.73 1.02 6.34
CA LEU A 233 -17.94 2.47 6.49
C LEU A 233 -16.92 3.07 7.45
N THR A 234 -16.70 2.41 8.58
CA THR A 234 -15.66 2.82 9.54
C THR A 234 -14.29 2.78 8.88
N LEU A 235 -13.93 1.68 8.21
CA LEU A 235 -12.62 1.55 7.54
C LEU A 235 -12.42 2.58 6.42
N SER A 236 -13.49 2.99 5.74
CA SER A 236 -13.39 4.01 4.68
C SER A 236 -12.92 5.37 5.20
N LYS A 237 -13.05 5.64 6.51
CA LYS A 237 -12.58 6.89 7.13
C LYS A 237 -11.05 6.95 7.22
N ASP A 238 -10.38 5.80 7.26
CA ASP A 238 -8.92 5.70 7.32
C ASP A 238 -8.27 5.77 5.93
N ILE A 239 -9.06 5.68 4.85
CA ILE A 239 -8.58 5.90 3.49
C ILE A 239 -8.52 7.40 3.21
N LYS A 240 -7.35 7.89 2.78
CA LYS A 240 -7.10 9.29 2.48
C LYS A 240 -7.01 9.49 0.98
N THR A 241 -7.69 10.51 0.48
CA THR A 241 -7.48 11.07 -0.86
C THR A 241 -6.20 11.89 -0.88
N PHE A 242 -5.63 12.12 -2.06
CA PHE A 242 -4.46 12.98 -2.23
C PHE A 242 -4.60 14.34 -1.52
N ASN A 243 -5.76 14.98 -1.64
CA ASN A 243 -6.01 16.26 -1.00
C ASN A 243 -6.03 16.18 0.54
N GLU A 244 -6.56 15.11 1.12
CA GLU A 244 -6.53 14.92 2.58
C GLU A 244 -5.09 14.70 3.05
N SER A 245 -4.31 13.88 2.34
CA SER A 245 -2.91 13.61 2.66
C SER A 245 -2.03 14.87 2.66
N ILE A 246 -2.22 15.79 1.71
CA ILE A 246 -1.43 17.03 1.65
C ILE A 246 -1.76 18.05 2.75
N HIS A 247 -2.86 17.89 3.47
CA HIS A 247 -3.25 18.78 4.57
C HIS A 247 -2.72 18.31 5.94
N GLU A 248 -2.14 17.11 6.02
CA GLU A 248 -1.58 16.57 7.25
C GLU A 248 -0.07 16.82 7.35
N THR A 249 0.27 18.05 7.75
CA THR A 249 1.65 18.57 7.75
C THR A 249 2.67 17.67 8.45
N SER A 250 2.31 17.02 9.57
CA SER A 250 3.22 16.15 10.31
C SER A 250 3.54 14.85 9.56
N GLU A 251 2.55 14.21 8.93
CA GLU A 251 2.76 12.97 8.18
C GLU A 251 3.56 13.21 6.90
N ILE A 252 3.26 14.29 6.18
CA ILE A 252 4.03 14.71 5.00
C ILE A 252 5.48 15.01 5.37
N GLY A 253 5.69 15.72 6.48
CA GLY A 253 7.04 16.01 6.98
C GLY A 253 7.83 14.72 7.25
N ALA A 254 7.19 13.70 7.81
CA ALA A 254 7.80 12.39 8.04
C ALA A 254 8.16 11.68 6.72
N LEU A 255 7.24 11.65 5.74
CA LEU A 255 7.48 11.07 4.42
C LEU A 255 8.69 11.70 3.72
N LYS A 256 8.71 13.03 3.66
CA LYS A 256 9.80 13.80 3.04
C LYS A 256 11.12 13.61 3.77
N SER A 257 11.10 13.57 5.10
CA SER A 257 12.28 13.34 5.92
C SER A 257 12.88 11.95 5.70
N LEU A 258 12.05 10.92 5.45
CA LEU A 258 12.55 9.59 5.09
C LEU A 258 13.34 9.63 3.77
N ILE A 259 12.79 10.25 2.73
CA ILE A 259 13.47 10.38 1.43
C ILE A 259 14.72 11.25 1.52
N GLU A 260 14.67 12.33 2.31
CA GLU A 260 15.82 13.20 2.54
C GLU A 260 16.98 12.45 3.20
N ASN A 261 16.70 11.61 4.19
CA ASN A 261 17.71 10.96 5.02
C ASN A 261 18.12 9.56 4.57
N ALA A 262 17.42 8.98 3.59
CA ALA A 262 17.76 7.69 3.02
C ALA A 262 19.11 7.75 2.27
N GLU A 263 19.94 6.72 2.47
CA GLU A 263 21.16 6.50 1.69
C GLU A 263 20.87 5.59 0.49
N ILE A 264 19.90 4.68 0.65
CA ILE A 264 19.38 3.79 -0.40
C ILE A 264 17.87 3.97 -0.48
N ILE A 265 17.36 4.20 -1.69
CA ILE A 265 15.91 4.24 -1.96
C ILE A 265 15.56 3.11 -2.93
N VAL A 266 14.48 2.37 -2.63
CA VAL A 266 14.06 1.24 -3.46
C VAL A 266 12.58 1.38 -3.82
N PHE A 267 12.26 1.61 -5.08
CA PHE A 267 10.89 1.62 -5.61
C PHE A 267 10.52 0.22 -6.11
N LEU A 268 9.49 -0.39 -5.51
CA LEU A 268 8.98 -1.71 -5.87
C LEU A 268 7.55 -1.63 -6.38
N GLY A 269 7.32 -2.09 -7.60
CA GLY A 269 5.99 -2.13 -8.22
C GLY A 269 5.28 -0.77 -8.27
N PHE A 270 6.04 0.32 -8.32
CA PHE A 270 5.54 1.68 -8.24
C PHE A 270 5.26 2.25 -9.63
N ALA A 271 4.13 2.93 -9.81
CA ALA A 271 3.69 3.46 -11.10
C ALA A 271 4.29 4.83 -11.47
N PHE A 272 5.04 5.46 -10.55
CA PHE A 272 5.68 6.78 -10.76
C PHE A 272 4.70 7.89 -11.19
N HIS A 273 3.46 7.84 -10.70
CA HIS A 273 2.54 8.96 -10.87
C HIS A 273 3.12 10.23 -10.24
N ARG A 274 3.09 11.35 -10.98
CA ARG A 274 3.67 12.63 -10.55
C ARG A 274 3.15 13.09 -9.19
N GLN A 275 1.85 12.96 -8.95
CA GLN A 275 1.23 13.28 -7.65
C GLN A 275 1.90 12.53 -6.49
N ASN A 276 2.19 11.23 -6.65
CA ASN A 276 2.83 10.44 -5.60
C ASN A 276 4.31 10.85 -5.38
N LEU A 277 5.03 11.19 -6.45
CA LEU A 277 6.41 11.68 -6.35
C LEU A 277 6.47 13.05 -5.67
N GLU A 278 5.55 13.96 -6.02
CA GLU A 278 5.40 15.27 -5.39
C GLU A 278 5.13 15.16 -3.88
N LEU A 279 4.31 14.18 -3.47
CA LEU A 279 3.95 13.96 -2.07
C LEU A 279 5.16 13.63 -1.19
N ILE A 280 6.11 12.86 -1.71
CA ILE A 280 7.31 12.39 -0.96
C ILE A 280 8.57 13.18 -1.28
N ALA A 281 8.52 14.13 -2.22
CA ALA A 281 9.67 14.92 -2.62
C ALA A 281 10.26 15.69 -1.42
N PRO A 282 11.53 15.46 -1.06
CA PRO A 282 12.14 16.05 0.12
C PRO A 282 12.24 17.57 0.00
N GLU A 283 12.32 18.28 1.13
CA GLU A 283 12.47 19.74 1.12
C GLU A 283 13.90 20.12 0.78
N ASN A 284 14.88 19.45 1.40
CA ASN A 284 16.31 19.62 1.16
C ASN A 284 16.88 18.55 0.21
N PRO A 285 18.12 18.71 -0.29
CA PRO A 285 18.79 17.68 -1.07
C PRO A 285 18.86 16.33 -0.34
N SER A 286 18.43 15.27 -1.00
CA SER A 286 18.47 13.90 -0.46
C SER A 286 19.90 13.40 -0.31
N LYS A 287 20.14 12.59 0.72
CA LYS A 287 21.39 11.87 0.98
C LYS A 287 21.52 10.58 0.16
N ALA A 288 20.54 10.27 -0.69
CA ALA A 288 20.51 9.03 -1.45
C ALA A 288 21.76 8.92 -2.36
N ARG A 289 22.49 7.81 -2.23
CA ARG A 289 23.62 7.48 -3.10
C ARG A 289 23.23 6.43 -4.14
N ARG A 290 22.19 5.66 -3.85
CA ARG A 290 21.68 4.60 -4.72
C ARG A 290 20.16 4.59 -4.72
N VAL A 291 19.60 4.50 -5.91
CA VAL A 291 18.17 4.32 -6.12
C VAL A 291 17.99 3.09 -7.00
N PHE A 292 17.17 2.15 -6.53
CA PHE A 292 16.74 0.99 -7.32
C PHE A 292 15.26 1.12 -7.62
N ALA A 293 14.85 0.76 -8.83
CA ALA A 293 13.46 0.85 -9.23
C ALA A 293 13.09 -0.28 -10.18
N THR A 294 12.02 -1.01 -9.85
CA THR A 294 11.32 -1.82 -10.85
C THR A 294 10.36 -0.96 -11.64
N ALA A 295 10.31 -1.18 -12.95
CA ALA A 295 9.42 -0.47 -13.87
C ALA A 295 8.86 -1.42 -14.93
N TYR A 296 8.53 -2.63 -14.50
CA TYR A 296 8.13 -3.72 -15.38
C TYR A 296 6.97 -3.29 -16.30
N GLY A 297 7.18 -3.44 -17.62
CA GLY A 297 6.19 -3.05 -18.62
C GLY A 297 6.19 -1.57 -19.03
N ILE A 298 6.97 -0.69 -18.37
CA ILE A 298 7.13 0.71 -18.78
C ILE A 298 8.11 0.78 -19.97
N SER A 299 7.77 1.61 -20.97
CA SER A 299 8.60 1.77 -22.16
C SER A 299 9.97 2.36 -21.81
N LYS A 300 11.00 2.04 -22.61
CA LYS A 300 12.34 2.60 -22.39
C LYS A 300 12.35 4.13 -22.43
N SER A 301 11.55 4.73 -23.32
CA SER A 301 11.45 6.18 -23.43
C SER A 301 10.88 6.80 -22.15
N ASP A 302 9.82 6.20 -21.59
CA ASP A 302 9.22 6.71 -20.36
C ASP A 302 10.12 6.46 -19.14
N CYS A 303 10.90 5.37 -19.14
CA CYS A 303 11.92 5.13 -18.12
C CYS A 303 12.96 6.26 -18.05
N GLU A 304 13.40 6.79 -19.20
CA GLU A 304 14.32 7.94 -19.23
C GLU A 304 13.68 9.20 -18.65
N VAL A 305 12.41 9.45 -18.98
CA VAL A 305 11.66 10.58 -18.42
C VAL A 305 11.53 10.46 -16.90
N ILE A 306 11.11 9.30 -16.41
CA ILE A 306 10.98 9.02 -14.98
C ILE A 306 12.34 9.15 -14.28
N ARG A 307 13.43 8.68 -14.90
CA ARG A 307 14.77 8.83 -14.33
C ARG A 307 15.14 10.31 -14.12
N GLU A 308 14.84 11.17 -15.07
CA GLU A 308 15.07 12.62 -14.92
C GLU A 308 14.15 13.25 -13.86
N GLU A 309 12.88 12.83 -13.79
CA GLU A 309 11.95 13.25 -12.74
C GLU A 309 12.47 12.84 -11.34
N LEU A 310 13.00 11.62 -11.18
CA LEU A 310 13.61 11.15 -9.94
C LEU A 310 14.86 11.94 -9.57
N PHE A 311 15.74 12.25 -10.52
CA PHE A 311 16.89 13.12 -10.26
C PHE A 311 16.47 14.50 -9.77
N SER A 312 15.46 15.10 -10.42
CA SER A 312 14.90 16.38 -10.00
C SER A 312 14.28 16.30 -8.61
N MET A 313 13.54 15.23 -8.32
CA MET A 313 12.90 14.99 -7.02
C MET A 313 13.92 14.93 -5.87
N LEU A 314 15.09 14.31 -6.09
CA LEU A 314 16.13 14.18 -5.07
C LEU A 314 16.86 15.50 -4.74
N LYS A 315 16.71 16.54 -5.58
CA LYS A 315 17.29 17.88 -5.38
C LYS A 315 18.80 17.92 -5.13
N GLN A 316 19.55 16.94 -5.64
CA GLN A 316 21.01 16.92 -5.49
C GLN A 316 21.68 17.89 -6.47
N GLU A 317 22.52 18.79 -5.98
CA GLU A 317 23.26 19.78 -6.80
C GLU A 317 24.15 19.10 -7.85
N THR A 318 24.69 17.93 -7.50
CA THR A 318 25.42 17.04 -8.39
C THR A 318 24.66 15.72 -8.44
N LYS A 319 24.39 15.18 -9.65
CA LYS A 319 23.74 13.86 -9.87
C LYS A 319 24.63 12.73 -9.32
N THR A 320 24.71 12.62 -8.01
CA THR A 320 25.60 11.73 -7.26
C THR A 320 24.95 10.40 -6.95
N ALA A 321 23.61 10.38 -6.85
CA ALA A 321 22.86 9.14 -6.79
C ALA A 321 23.00 8.33 -8.09
N SER A 322 23.40 7.07 -7.96
CA SER A 322 23.24 6.08 -9.04
C SER A 322 21.78 5.62 -9.08
N ILE A 323 21.12 5.70 -10.24
CA ILE A 323 19.73 5.26 -10.43
C ILE A 323 19.69 4.04 -11.35
N GLU A 324 19.44 2.87 -10.74
CA GLU A 324 19.27 1.59 -11.41
C GLU A 324 17.78 1.33 -11.65
N PHE A 325 17.35 1.58 -12.88
CA PHE A 325 15.94 1.47 -13.30
C PHE A 325 15.75 0.24 -14.19
N ARG A 326 14.96 -0.73 -13.75
CA ARG A 326 14.80 -2.04 -14.40
C ARG A 326 13.37 -2.28 -14.84
N ASN A 327 13.11 -2.06 -16.12
CA ASN A 327 11.81 -2.35 -16.74
C ASN A 327 11.66 -3.79 -17.25
N ASP A 328 12.71 -4.59 -17.10
CA ASP A 328 12.82 -6.00 -17.47
C ASP A 328 12.67 -6.96 -16.28
N LEU A 329 12.73 -6.46 -15.05
CA LEU A 329 12.67 -7.27 -13.83
C LEU A 329 11.35 -7.07 -13.07
N THR A 330 10.84 -8.15 -12.50
CA THR A 330 9.81 -8.10 -11.45
C THR A 330 10.43 -7.66 -10.11
N CYS A 331 9.60 -7.46 -9.08
CA CYS A 331 10.09 -7.19 -7.72
C CYS A 331 11.02 -8.30 -7.23
N ALA A 332 10.65 -9.58 -7.37
CA ALA A 332 11.50 -10.71 -7.03
C ALA A 332 12.80 -10.74 -7.84
N GLY A 333 12.72 -10.38 -9.13
CA GLY A 333 13.87 -10.25 -10.01
C GLY A 333 14.88 -9.22 -9.51
N LEU A 334 14.41 -8.06 -9.04
CA LEU A 334 15.26 -7.01 -8.49
C LEU A 334 16.08 -7.50 -7.29
N PHE A 335 15.46 -8.23 -6.35
CA PHE A 335 16.17 -8.78 -5.19
C PHE A 335 17.21 -9.84 -5.59
N SER A 336 16.90 -10.64 -6.60
CA SER A 336 17.81 -11.68 -7.10
C SER A 336 19.04 -11.06 -7.77
N GLU A 337 18.85 -9.99 -8.53
CA GLU A 337 19.92 -9.28 -9.24
C GLU A 337 20.78 -8.43 -8.30
N TYR A 338 20.15 -7.63 -7.43
CA TYR A 338 20.82 -6.59 -6.64
C TYR A 338 21.03 -6.95 -5.17
N TRP A 339 20.90 -8.23 -4.79
CA TRP A 339 21.07 -8.69 -3.39
C TRP A 339 22.21 -7.99 -2.63
N ARG A 340 23.44 -8.09 -3.15
CA ARG A 340 24.64 -7.51 -2.51
C ARG A 340 24.65 -5.99 -2.51
N SER A 341 23.99 -5.40 -3.50
CA SER A 341 23.92 -3.97 -3.69
C SER A 341 22.92 -3.32 -2.73
N LEU A 342 21.80 -3.99 -2.49
CA LEU A 342 20.80 -3.60 -1.50
C LEU A 342 21.31 -3.70 -0.06
N THR A 343 22.28 -4.58 0.22
CA THR A 343 22.85 -4.77 1.57
C THR A 343 24.20 -4.09 1.79
N ALA A 344 24.74 -3.41 0.78
CA ALA A 344 26.01 -2.70 0.89
C ALA A 344 25.91 -1.53 1.89
N GLY A 345 26.92 -1.37 2.74
CA GLY A 345 27.10 -0.14 3.51
C GLY A 345 27.80 0.90 2.64
N ILE A 346 27.33 2.14 2.68
CA ILE A 346 27.75 3.21 1.76
C ILE A 346 28.35 4.39 2.51
#